data_AF-X1CCA7-F1
#
_entry.id   AF-X1CCA7-F1
#
_cell.length_a   1.000
_cell.length_b   1.000
_cell.length_c   1.000
_cell.angle_alpha   90.00
_cell.angle_beta   90.00
_cell.angle_gamma   90.00
#
_symmetry.space_group_name_H-M   'P 1'
#
loop_
_entity.id
_entity.type
_entity.pdbx_description
1 polymer ?
#
loop_
_entity_poly.entity_id
_entity_poly.type
_entity_poly.pdbx_seq_one_letter_code
_entity_poly.pdbx_strand_id
1 'polypeptide(L)' 'PLIVTTDDGSYGRKGVVTGPLKELLESGEKVDRVIAIGPSIMMKFCSLTTEPFGIKTRAKR' A
#
# COMPACT_ATOMS: atom_id res chain seq x y z
N PRO A 1 3.86 -1.53 11.78
CA PRO A 1 4.97 -0.53 11.71
C PRO A 1 4.51 0.74 10.98
N LEU A 2 5.07 1.91 11.27
CA LEU A 2 4.81 3.14 10.50
C LEU A 2 5.82 3.24 9.35
N ILE A 3 5.34 3.32 8.11
CA ILE A 3 6.16 3.53 6.92
C ILE A 3 5.70 4.84 6.28
N VAL A 4 6.65 5.76 6.10
CA VAL A 4 6.39 7.05 5.44
C VAL A 4 7.09 7.06 4.09
N THR A 5 6.38 7.52 3.06
CA THR A 5 6.89 7.62 1.70
C THR A 5 6.74 9.06 1.18
N THR A 6 7.73 9.54 0.44
CA THR A 6 7.67 10.80 -0.30
C THR A 6 8.14 10.58 -1.74
N ASP A 7 7.44 11.14 -2.72
CA ASP A 7 7.73 10.87 -4.14
C ASP A 7 9.15 11.32 -4.53
N ASP A 8 9.62 12.43 -3.96
CA ASP A 8 10.95 12.99 -4.20
C ASP A 8 12.04 12.37 -3.30
N GLY A 9 11.64 11.70 -2.20
CA GLY A 9 12.55 11.15 -1.20
C GLY A 9 13.04 12.18 -0.19
N SER A 10 12.40 13.34 -0.09
CA SER A 10 12.71 14.38 0.90
C SER A 10 12.58 13.91 2.34
N TYR A 11 11.74 12.89 2.59
CA TYR A 11 11.59 12.27 3.91
C TYR A 11 11.13 10.82 3.84
N GLY A 12 11.65 9.98 4.74
CA GLY A 12 11.31 8.55 4.77
C GLY A 12 11.79 7.81 3.53
N ARG A 13 10.94 6.94 2.97
CA ARG A 13 11.26 6.17 1.76
C ARG A 13 10.88 6.95 0.51
N LYS A 14 11.75 6.94 -0.50
CA LYS A 14 11.44 7.53 -1.80
C LYS A 14 10.42 6.68 -2.57
N GLY A 15 9.42 7.32 -3.16
CA GLY A 15 8.41 6.71 -4.03
C GLY A 15 7.00 6.71 -3.46
N VAL A 16 6.12 5.94 -4.09
CA VAL A 16 4.68 5.85 -3.74
C VAL A 16 4.38 4.69 -2.80
N VAL A 17 3.23 4.77 -2.11
CA VAL A 17 2.80 3.83 -1.06
C VAL A 17 2.66 2.37 -1.50
N THR A 18 2.46 2.10 -2.79
CA THR A 18 2.29 0.73 -3.31
C THR A 18 3.57 -0.10 -3.25
N GLY A 19 4.75 0.53 -3.27
CA GLY A 19 6.04 -0.15 -3.13
C GLY A 19 6.16 -0.86 -1.78
N PRO A 20 6.16 -0.11 -0.65
CA PRO A 20 6.22 -0.71 0.67
C PRO A 20 5.03 -1.62 1.01
N LEU A 21 3.84 -1.35 0.47
CA LEU A 21 2.70 -2.25 0.61
C LEU A 21 3.00 -3.62 -0.01
N LYS A 22 3.56 -3.65 -1.22
CA LYS A 22 3.94 -4.91 -1.88
C LYS A 22 5.02 -5.66 -1.09
N GLU A 23 6.08 -4.96 -0.66
CA GLU A 23 7.15 -5.55 0.14
C GLU A 23 6.62 -6.18 1.43
N LEU A 24 5.67 -5.52 2.10
CA LEU A 24 5.04 -6.05 3.31
C LEU A 24 4.30 -7.36 3.03
N LEU A 25 3.54 -7.43 1.94
CA LEU A 25 2.79 -8.64 1.56
C LEU A 25 3.72 -9.76 1.09
N GLU A 26 4.84 -9.44 0.45
CA GLU A 26 5.87 -10.41 0.04
C GLU A 26 6.70 -10.94 1.22
N SER A 27 6.81 -10.18 2.31
CA SER A 27 7.58 -10.58 3.50
C SER A 27 7.04 -11.82 4.22
N GLY A 28 5.79 -12.22 3.92
CA GLY A 28 5.09 -13.30 4.62
C GLY A 28 4.46 -12.86 5.94
N GLU A 29 4.52 -11.57 6.30
CA GLU A 29 3.75 -11.02 7.42
C GLU A 29 2.25 -11.26 7.18
N LYS A 30 1.55 -11.74 8.21
CA LYS A 30 0.12 -12.03 8.10
C LYS A 30 -0.68 -10.74 8.04
N VAL A 31 -1.28 -10.46 6.88
CA VAL A 31 -2.19 -9.32 6.66
C VAL A 31 -3.58 -9.82 6.32
N ASP A 32 -4.55 -9.65 7.22
CA ASP A 32 -5.93 -10.10 6.99
C ASP A 32 -6.76 -9.12 6.14
N ARG A 33 -6.36 -7.83 6.10
CA ARG A 33 -7.10 -6.75 5.43
C ARG A 33 -6.22 -5.55 5.13
N VAL A 34 -6.49 -4.89 4.02
CA VAL A 34 -5.92 -3.56 3.69
C VAL A 34 -7.04 -2.52 3.62
N ILE A 35 -6.77 -1.32 4.15
CA ILE A 35 -7.67 -0.17 4.08
C ILE A 35 -6.91 0.96 3.38
N ALA A 36 -7.40 1.38 2.20
CA ALA A 36 -6.81 2.46 1.42
C ALA A 36 -7.71 3.70 1.48
N ILE A 37 -7.17 4.83 1.93
CA ILE A 37 -7.88 6.10 2.07
C ILE A 37 -7.00 7.19 1.47
N GLY A 38 -7.51 7.88 0.45
CA GLY A 38 -6.78 8.93 -0.24
C GLY A 38 -7.33 9.20 -1.64
N PRO A 39 -6.53 9.79 -2.55
CA PRO A 39 -6.95 10.03 -3.92
C PRO A 39 -7.43 8.74 -4.61
N SER A 40 -8.46 8.85 -5.45
CA SER A 40 -9.07 7.67 -6.10
C SER A 40 -8.06 6.82 -6.88
N ILE A 41 -7.06 7.46 -7.51
CA ILE A 41 -6.01 6.75 -8.25
C ILE A 41 -5.08 5.95 -7.33
N MET A 42 -4.70 6.52 -6.19
CA MET A 42 -3.89 5.84 -5.17
C MET A 42 -4.63 4.63 -4.63
N MET A 43 -5.91 4.79 -4.28
CA MET A 43 -6.73 3.69 -3.78
C MET A 43 -6.90 2.56 -4.79
N LYS A 44 -7.09 2.88 -6.08
CA LYS A 44 -7.14 1.89 -7.16
C LYS A 44 -5.86 1.05 -7.19
N PHE A 45 -4.70 1.70 -7.13
CA PHE A 45 -3.43 0.98 -7.19
C PHE A 45 -3.14 0.17 -5.93
N CYS A 46 -3.55 0.62 -4.73
CA CYS A 46 -3.48 -0.21 -3.53
C CYS A 46 -4.30 -1.50 -3.67
N SER A 47 -5.53 -1.42 -4.22
CA SER A 47 -6.36 -2.61 -4.48
C SER A 47 -5.70 -3.57 -5.46
N LEU A 48 -5.13 -3.06 -6.57
CA LEU A 48 -4.41 -3.88 -7.55
C LEU A 48 -3.15 -4.50 -6.96
N THR A 49 -2.43 -3.80 -6.08
CA THR A 49 -1.24 -4.34 -5.40
C THR A 49 -1.60 -5.52 -4.50
N THR A 50 -2.76 -5.50 -3.85
CA THR A 50 -3.21 -6.56 -2.93
C THR A 50 -3.87 -7.76 -3.61
N GLU A 51 -4.33 -7.60 -4.86
CA GLU A 51 -5.12 -8.60 -5.58
C GLU A 51 -4.36 -9.94 -5.80
N PRO A 52 -3.08 -9.95 -6.23
CA PRO A 52 -2.33 -11.21 -6.39
C PRO A 52 -2.14 -11.99 -5.09
N PHE A 53 -2.25 -11.33 -3.94
CA PHE A 53 -2.09 -11.92 -2.62
C PHE A 53 -3.43 -12.39 -2.02
N GLY A 54 -4.55 -12.20 -2.73
CA GLY A 54 -5.88 -12.57 -2.25
C GLY A 54 -6.36 -11.78 -1.03
N ILE A 55 -5.76 -10.62 -0.74
CA ILE A 55 -6.08 -9.82 0.45
C ILE A 55 -7.28 -8.92 0.18
N LYS A 56 -8.23 -8.94 1.12
CA LYS A 56 -9.42 -8.09 1.05
C LYS A 56 -9.05 -6.63 1.27
N THR A 57 -9.26 -5.81 0.26
CA THR A 57 -8.99 -4.37 0.31
C THR A 57 -10.27 -3.55 0.35
N ARG A 58 -10.39 -2.64 1.33
CA ARG A 58 -11.43 -1.61 1.35
C ARG A 58 -10.83 -0.27 0.93
N ALA A 59 -11.28 0.24 -0.21
CA ALA A 59 -11.08 1.62 -0.62
C ALA A 59 -12.25 2.47 -0.11
N LYS A 60 -11.97 3.58 0.58
CA LYS A 60 -12.99 4.51 1.06
C LYS A 60 -12.57 5.95 0.71
N ARG A 61 -13.47 6.67 0.03
CA ARG A 61 -13.34 8.12 -0.17
C ARG A 61 -13.58 8.88 1.13
#